data_AF-A0A1C5QEN3-F1
#
_entry.id   AF-A0A1C5QEN3-F1
#
_cell.length_a   1.000
_cell.length_b   1.000
_cell.length_c   1.000
_cell.angle_alpha   90.00
_cell.angle_beta   90.00
_cell.angle_gamma   90.00
#
_symmetry.space_group_name_H-M   'P 1'
#
loop_
_entity.id
_entity.type
_entity.pdbx_description
1 polymer ?
#
loop_
_entity_poly.entity_id
_entity_poly.type
_entity_poly.pdbx_seq_one_letter_code
_entity_poly.pdbx_strand_id
1 'polypeptide(L)'
;MNLMEITKGYEPKQNEQQEQMKNLSDTTDKWKLLAKEQATSLELVTKERDELQVRNQKMNEFILEFQKRTHSLKMEKQQLFFENHEMQEEMQKSNAEIQQMTEELSEMRKLNQSLQQSNDDLRNRNGLMTRSEQEQLEEEIKDVRNQNSKLKIRVNQSSVEAVEQAQQKQEEAEKQARQAENQAERERKQADVEIQRARRKAKSEVEDMRERQFFWDWGYLCVIFFSFIQNGAFQRDLLQLITVPINWCRGYVAWFEQLDYIGYSAGEVIFERIFSSAVIMAGIVGCVLLVWGGIEQYRKIWDEIYKMVLIASISFIVVLGNLIREYLPFNLLFVILVINVGAVLIRIYLNNKNVGY
;
A
#
# COMPACT_ATOMS: atom_id res chain seq x y z
N MET A 1 93.95 -48.10 -27.79
CA MET A 1 92.82 -47.22 -28.18
C MET A 1 91.60 -48.12 -28.29
N ASN A 2 90.69 -48.05 -27.31
CA ASN A 2 89.56 -48.96 -27.16
C ASN A 2 88.35 -48.47 -27.97
N LEU A 3 87.78 -49.34 -28.81
CA LEU A 3 86.58 -49.12 -29.61
C LEU A 3 85.27 -49.36 -28.81
N MET A 4 85.31 -49.21 -27.49
CA MET A 4 84.21 -49.60 -26.58
C MET A 4 83.63 -48.39 -25.83
N GLU A 5 83.74 -47.18 -26.40
CA GLU A 5 83.26 -45.93 -25.78
C GLU A 5 82.22 -45.15 -26.62
N ILE A 6 81.85 -45.60 -27.82
CA ILE A 6 80.90 -44.88 -28.70
C ILE A 6 79.54 -45.61 -28.80
N THR A 7 79.02 -46.10 -27.67
CA THR A 7 77.65 -46.63 -27.60
C THR A 7 77.02 -46.44 -26.21
N LYS A 8 77.28 -45.30 -25.58
CA LYS A 8 76.50 -44.82 -24.42
C LYS A 8 75.95 -43.44 -24.73
N GLY A 9 74.77 -43.39 -25.33
CA GLY A 9 74.08 -42.12 -25.60
C GLY A 9 73.06 -42.13 -26.73
N TYR A 10 72.40 -43.26 -27.00
CA TYR A 10 71.25 -43.27 -27.91
C TYR A 10 70.08 -43.98 -27.23
N GLU A 11 69.28 -43.19 -26.50
CA GLU A 11 67.92 -43.61 -26.13
C GLU A 11 67.08 -43.69 -27.41
N PRO A 12 66.25 -44.73 -27.59
CA PRO A 12 65.43 -44.86 -28.78
C PRO A 12 64.31 -43.80 -28.77
N LYS A 13 64.03 -43.22 -29.95
CA LYS A 13 62.90 -42.30 -30.26
C LYS A 13 61.49 -42.85 -29.93
N GLN A 14 61.38 -44.01 -29.27
CA GLN A 14 60.13 -44.66 -28.91
C GLN A 14 59.41 -43.96 -27.74
N ASN A 15 60.14 -43.37 -26.78
CA ASN A 15 59.51 -42.72 -25.62
C ASN A 15 58.77 -41.43 -25.99
N GLU A 16 59.34 -40.57 -26.83
CA GLU A 16 58.71 -39.30 -27.24
C GLU A 16 57.43 -39.51 -28.08
N GLN A 17 57.42 -40.50 -28.99
CA GLN A 17 56.22 -40.81 -29.78
C GLN A 17 55.11 -41.42 -28.92
N GLN A 18 55.46 -42.22 -27.92
CA GLN A 18 54.50 -42.84 -27.00
C GLN A 18 53.94 -41.82 -26.00
N GLU A 19 54.76 -40.85 -25.58
CA GLU A 19 54.36 -39.73 -24.73
C GLU A 19 53.52 -38.69 -25.49
N GLN A 20 53.82 -38.42 -26.76
CA GLN A 20 52.97 -37.61 -27.65
C GLN A 20 51.60 -38.26 -27.91
N MET A 21 51.55 -39.58 -28.17
CA MET A 21 50.27 -40.29 -28.32
C MET A 21 49.44 -40.27 -27.03
N LYS A 22 50.10 -40.39 -25.86
CA LYS A 22 49.42 -40.33 -24.56
C LYS A 22 48.84 -38.94 -24.28
N ASN A 23 49.60 -37.88 -24.55
CA ASN A 23 49.12 -36.49 -24.42
C ASN A 23 47.98 -36.17 -25.40
N LEU A 24 48.00 -36.73 -26.62
CA LEU A 24 46.90 -36.55 -27.59
C LEU A 24 45.61 -37.26 -27.12
N SER A 25 45.75 -38.46 -26.53
CA SER A 25 44.64 -39.20 -25.94
C SER A 25 44.03 -38.44 -24.76
N ASP A 26 44.85 -37.97 -23.81
CA ASP A 26 44.40 -37.19 -22.65
C ASP A 26 43.72 -35.89 -23.07
N THR A 27 44.24 -35.23 -24.11
CA THR A 27 43.60 -34.03 -24.67
C THR A 27 42.24 -34.36 -25.26
N THR A 28 42.13 -35.46 -26.01
CA THR A 28 40.86 -35.91 -26.63
C THR A 28 39.81 -36.25 -25.57
N ASP A 29 40.21 -36.93 -24.50
CA ASP A 29 39.30 -37.31 -23.43
C ASP A 29 38.84 -36.09 -22.60
N LYS A 30 39.72 -35.09 -22.43
CA LYS A 30 39.35 -33.80 -21.82
C LYS A 30 38.33 -33.02 -22.66
N TRP A 31 38.48 -33.02 -23.99
CA TRP A 31 37.49 -32.41 -24.89
C TRP A 31 36.14 -33.12 -24.85
N LYS A 32 36.12 -34.45 -24.76
CA LYS A 32 34.88 -35.22 -24.58
C LYS A 32 34.20 -34.90 -23.24
N LEU A 33 34.97 -34.75 -22.17
CA LEU A 33 34.44 -34.39 -20.86
C LEU A 33 33.82 -32.99 -20.87
N LEU A 34 34.52 -32.00 -21.44
CA LEU A 34 34.02 -30.64 -21.58
C LEU A 34 32.76 -30.57 -22.46
N ALA A 35 32.71 -31.32 -23.56
CA ALA A 35 31.52 -31.39 -24.41
C ALA A 35 30.32 -31.99 -23.66
N LYS A 36 30.56 -32.98 -22.80
CA LYS A 36 29.51 -33.60 -21.97
C LYS A 36 28.99 -32.63 -20.90
N GLU A 37 29.89 -31.91 -20.21
CA GLU A 37 29.54 -30.86 -19.23
C GLU A 37 28.79 -29.70 -19.89
N GLN A 38 29.21 -29.30 -21.10
CA GLN A 38 28.52 -28.27 -21.86
C GLN A 38 27.10 -28.72 -22.27
N ALA A 39 26.93 -29.99 -22.65
CA ALA A 39 25.61 -30.55 -22.93
C ALA A 39 24.71 -30.59 -21.68
N THR A 40 25.27 -30.95 -20.51
CA THR A 40 24.50 -31.00 -19.26
C THR A 40 24.09 -29.61 -18.77
N SER A 41 24.98 -28.62 -18.89
CA SER A 41 24.66 -27.23 -18.55
C SER A 41 23.62 -26.63 -19.50
N LEU A 42 23.68 -26.93 -20.80
CA LEU A 42 22.67 -26.49 -21.77
C LEU A 42 21.30 -27.08 -21.45
N GLU A 43 21.23 -28.36 -21.09
CA GLU A 43 19.98 -29.02 -20.68
C GLU A 43 19.37 -28.39 -19.43
N LEU A 44 20.19 -28.09 -18.42
CA LEU A 44 19.77 -27.42 -17.20
C LEU A 44 19.22 -26.01 -17.48
N VAL A 45 19.96 -25.20 -18.24
CA VAL A 45 19.53 -23.84 -18.62
C VAL A 45 18.23 -23.87 -19.43
N THR A 46 18.06 -24.87 -20.31
CA THR A 46 16.83 -25.04 -21.09
C THR A 46 15.64 -25.34 -20.17
N LYS A 47 15.82 -26.22 -19.18
CA LYS A 47 14.80 -26.55 -18.19
C LYS A 47 14.42 -25.34 -17.33
N GLU A 48 15.41 -24.60 -16.83
CA GLU A 48 15.16 -23.37 -16.05
C GLU A 48 14.42 -22.31 -16.88
N ARG A 49 14.76 -22.18 -18.17
CA ARG A 49 14.07 -21.27 -19.09
C ARG A 49 12.61 -21.68 -19.30
N ASP A 50 12.34 -22.97 -19.47
CA ASP A 50 10.98 -23.48 -19.63
C ASP A 50 10.14 -23.28 -18.34
N GLU A 51 10.73 -23.52 -17.16
CA GLU A 51 10.07 -23.27 -15.86
C GLU A 51 9.79 -21.77 -15.62
N LEU A 52 10.72 -20.89 -16.03
CA LEU A 52 10.51 -19.45 -16.00
C LEU A 52 9.41 -19.01 -16.97
N GLN A 53 9.34 -19.61 -18.16
CA GLN A 53 8.31 -19.32 -19.14
C GLN A 53 6.91 -19.68 -18.62
N VAL A 54 6.76 -20.84 -17.99
CA VAL A 54 5.50 -21.26 -17.35
C VAL A 54 5.12 -20.31 -16.20
N ARG A 55 6.07 -19.90 -15.36
CA ARG A 55 5.80 -18.92 -14.29
C ARG A 55 5.39 -17.56 -14.84
N ASN A 56 6.01 -17.10 -15.92
CA ASN A 56 5.68 -15.84 -16.57
C ASN A 56 4.26 -15.87 -17.16
N GLN A 57 3.89 -16.97 -17.82
CA GLN A 57 2.53 -17.16 -18.30
C GLN A 57 1.50 -17.12 -17.16
N LYS A 58 1.76 -17.82 -16.05
CA LYS A 58 0.88 -17.81 -14.87
C LYS A 58 0.76 -16.43 -14.23
N MET A 59 1.85 -15.65 -14.22
CA MET A 59 1.82 -14.26 -13.75
C MET A 59 0.94 -13.38 -14.64
N ASN A 60 1.02 -13.55 -15.96
CA ASN A 60 0.18 -12.80 -16.90
C ASN A 60 -1.30 -13.14 -16.75
N GLU A 61 -1.64 -14.42 -16.56
CA GLU A 61 -3.02 -14.85 -16.25
C GLU A 61 -3.53 -14.22 -14.95
N PHE A 62 -2.72 -14.20 -13.90
CA PHE A 62 -3.07 -13.56 -12.62
C PHE A 62 -3.32 -12.06 -12.77
N ILE A 63 -2.46 -11.36 -13.51
CA ILE A 63 -2.62 -9.92 -13.78
C ILE A 63 -3.93 -9.67 -14.54
N LEU A 64 -4.25 -10.49 -15.53
CA LEU A 64 -5.48 -10.36 -16.31
C LEU A 64 -6.74 -10.59 -15.45
N GLU A 65 -6.74 -11.61 -14.59
CA GLU A 65 -7.84 -11.85 -13.65
C GLU A 65 -8.00 -10.69 -12.66
N PHE A 66 -6.89 -10.16 -12.15
CA PHE A 66 -6.91 -9.02 -11.23
C PHE A 66 -7.47 -7.76 -11.90
N GLN A 67 -7.08 -7.49 -13.15
CA GLN A 67 -7.65 -6.39 -13.94
C GLN A 67 -9.15 -6.58 -14.17
N LYS A 68 -9.59 -7.80 -14.51
CA LYS A 68 -11.01 -8.11 -14.71
C LYS A 68 -11.85 -7.89 -13.45
N ARG A 69 -11.37 -8.36 -12.29
CA ARG A 69 -12.04 -8.13 -10.99
C ARG A 69 -12.07 -6.65 -10.62
N THR A 70 -10.99 -5.92 -10.89
CA THR A 70 -10.94 -4.48 -10.62
C THR A 70 -11.96 -3.73 -11.46
N HIS A 71 -12.10 -4.09 -12.74
CA HIS A 71 -13.10 -3.51 -13.62
C HIS A 71 -14.53 -3.87 -13.20
N SER A 72 -14.80 -5.13 -12.82
CA SER A 72 -16.14 -5.55 -12.37
C SER A 72 -16.56 -4.81 -11.09
N LEU A 73 -15.66 -4.69 -10.11
CA LEU A 73 -15.92 -3.93 -8.88
C LEU A 73 -16.18 -2.45 -9.15
N LYS A 74 -15.51 -1.86 -10.15
CA LYS A 74 -15.76 -0.48 -10.55
C LYS A 74 -17.17 -0.30 -11.13
N MET A 75 -17.63 -1.26 -11.94
CA MET A 75 -18.99 -1.25 -12.50
C MET A 75 -20.06 -1.46 -11.42
N GLU A 76 -19.85 -2.42 -10.53
CA GLU A 76 -20.75 -2.68 -9.41
C GLU A 76 -20.87 -1.46 -8.47
N LYS A 77 -19.74 -0.80 -8.17
CA LYS A 77 -19.74 0.45 -7.41
C LYS A 77 -20.57 1.53 -8.12
N GLN A 78 -20.40 1.71 -9.44
CA GLN A 78 -21.20 2.69 -10.19
C GLN A 78 -22.69 2.36 -10.16
N GLN A 79 -23.06 1.08 -10.32
CA GLN A 79 -24.45 0.65 -10.23
C GLN A 79 -25.05 0.96 -8.86
N LEU A 80 -24.34 0.65 -7.77
CA LEU A 80 -24.78 0.99 -6.42
C LEU A 80 -24.94 2.49 -6.20
N PHE A 81 -24.14 3.33 -6.86
CA PHE A 81 -24.33 4.79 -6.81
C PHE A 81 -25.64 5.22 -7.48
N PHE A 82 -26.01 4.61 -8.60
CA PHE A 82 -27.29 4.88 -9.26
C PHE A 82 -28.48 4.40 -8.43
N GLU A 83 -28.43 3.16 -7.93
CA GLU A 83 -29.50 2.59 -7.11
C GLU A 83 -29.71 3.38 -5.81
N ASN A 84 -28.64 3.86 -5.19
CA ASN A 84 -28.74 4.70 -4.00
C ASN A 84 -29.37 6.07 -4.31
N HIS A 85 -29.07 6.64 -5.48
CA HIS A 85 -29.71 7.88 -5.93
C HIS A 85 -31.20 7.67 -6.20
N GLU A 86 -31.58 6.58 -6.86
CA GLU A 86 -32.97 6.23 -7.14
C GLU A 86 -33.76 6.03 -5.84
N MET A 87 -33.20 5.26 -4.90
CA MET A 87 -33.79 5.07 -3.57
C MET A 87 -33.92 6.39 -2.79
N GLN A 88 -33.00 7.34 -2.98
CA GLN A 88 -33.09 8.67 -2.37
C GLN A 88 -34.23 9.50 -2.97
N GLU A 89 -34.48 9.41 -4.27
CA GLU A 89 -35.64 10.02 -4.93
C GLU A 89 -36.96 9.41 -4.45
N GLU A 90 -37.02 8.08 -4.34
CA GLU A 90 -38.19 7.38 -3.79
C GLU A 90 -38.47 7.80 -2.34
N MET A 91 -37.43 7.90 -1.50
CA MET A 91 -37.59 8.40 -0.13
C MET A 91 -38.10 9.85 -0.09
N GLN A 92 -37.62 10.73 -0.98
CA GLN A 92 -38.12 12.10 -1.03
C GLN A 92 -39.60 12.15 -1.43
N LYS A 93 -39.99 11.35 -2.41
CA LYS A 93 -41.39 11.26 -2.85
C LYS A 93 -42.28 10.71 -1.74
N SER A 94 -41.88 9.62 -1.09
CA SER A 94 -42.63 9.06 0.05
C SER A 94 -42.75 10.05 1.21
N ASN A 95 -41.69 10.82 1.49
CA ASN A 95 -41.74 11.84 2.53
C ASN A 95 -42.71 12.98 2.19
N ALA A 96 -42.82 13.37 0.92
CA ALA A 96 -43.82 14.34 0.46
C ALA A 96 -45.25 13.79 0.60
N GLU A 97 -45.48 12.53 0.26
CA GLU A 97 -46.78 11.87 0.44
C GLU A 97 -47.18 11.79 1.93
N ILE A 98 -46.23 11.52 2.83
CA ILE A 98 -46.47 11.51 4.29
C ILE A 98 -46.86 12.91 4.79
N GLN A 99 -46.20 13.96 4.30
CA GLN A 99 -46.56 15.34 4.66
C GLN A 99 -47.98 15.69 4.20
N GLN A 100 -48.35 15.31 2.97
CA GLN A 100 -49.70 15.52 2.46
C GLN A 100 -50.75 14.79 3.32
N MET A 101 -50.54 13.51 3.63
CA MET A 101 -51.45 12.75 4.50
C MET A 101 -51.56 13.37 5.90
N THR A 102 -50.47 13.93 6.42
CA THR A 102 -50.45 14.61 7.71
C THR A 102 -51.32 15.88 7.68
N GLU A 103 -51.28 16.63 6.57
CA GLU A 103 -52.08 17.83 6.36
C GLU A 103 -53.57 17.50 6.22
N GLU A 104 -53.91 16.48 5.42
CA GLU A 104 -55.29 15.97 5.29
C GLU A 104 -55.86 15.50 6.64
N LEU A 105 -55.07 14.80 7.46
CA LEU A 105 -55.46 14.43 8.82
C LEU A 105 -55.71 15.64 9.72
N SER A 106 -54.96 16.73 9.52
CA SER A 106 -55.14 17.97 10.28
C SER A 106 -56.43 18.69 9.90
N GLU A 107 -56.79 18.69 8.61
CA GLU A 107 -58.04 19.26 8.11
C GLU A 107 -59.24 18.46 8.60
N MET A 108 -59.17 17.12 8.55
CA MET A 108 -60.21 16.25 9.12
C MET A 108 -60.41 16.49 10.62
N ARG A 109 -59.34 16.74 11.40
CA ARG A 109 -59.48 17.10 12.82
C ARG A 109 -60.20 18.43 13.01
N LYS A 110 -59.90 19.46 12.22
CA LYS A 110 -60.57 20.77 12.28
C LYS A 110 -62.05 20.65 11.90
N LEU A 111 -62.36 19.88 10.85
CA LEU A 111 -63.74 19.62 10.44
C LEU A 111 -64.53 18.94 11.55
N ASN A 112 -63.93 17.95 12.20
CA ASN A 112 -64.58 17.22 13.30
C ASN A 112 -64.84 18.14 14.51
N GLN A 113 -63.91 19.04 14.84
CA GLN A 113 -64.12 20.08 15.85
C GLN A 113 -65.26 21.05 15.47
N SER A 114 -65.31 21.49 14.21
CA SER A 114 -66.39 22.38 13.73
C SER A 114 -67.75 21.70 13.78
N LEU A 115 -67.83 20.41 13.42
CA LEU A 115 -69.05 19.61 13.52
C LEU A 115 -69.50 19.50 14.98
N GLN A 116 -68.56 19.28 15.90
CA GLN A 116 -68.85 19.19 17.33
C GLN A 116 -69.39 20.52 17.88
N GLN A 117 -68.78 21.65 17.52
CA GLN A 117 -69.23 22.98 17.91
C GLN A 117 -70.60 23.35 17.32
N SER A 118 -70.86 23.00 16.06
CA SER A 118 -72.18 23.18 15.44
C SER A 118 -73.26 22.34 16.12
N ASN A 119 -72.91 21.14 16.61
CA ASN A 119 -73.83 20.27 17.33
C ASN A 119 -74.18 20.86 18.71
N ASP A 120 -73.19 21.45 19.38
CA ASP A 120 -73.37 22.16 20.65
C ASP A 120 -74.22 23.44 20.49
N ASP A 121 -74.06 24.19 19.39
CA ASP A 121 -74.88 25.36 19.07
C ASP A 121 -76.34 25.00 18.74
N LEU A 122 -76.57 23.90 18.01
CA LEU A 122 -77.92 23.38 17.77
C LEU A 122 -78.59 22.96 19.07
N ARG A 123 -77.83 22.34 19.98
CA ARG A 123 -78.31 21.99 21.32
C ARG A 123 -78.66 23.21 22.16
N ASN A 124 -77.98 24.33 21.95
CA ASN A 124 -78.24 25.60 22.63
C ASN A 124 -79.45 26.35 22.02
N ARG A 125 -79.63 26.32 20.69
CA ARG A 125 -80.82 26.87 19.99
C ARG A 125 -82.11 26.11 20.29
N ASN A 126 -82.03 24.80 20.50
CA ASN A 126 -83.15 23.99 20.97
C ASN A 126 -83.64 24.41 22.38
N GLY A 127 -82.90 25.27 23.10
CA GLY A 127 -83.31 25.86 24.37
C GLY A 127 -84.34 27.00 24.28
N LEU A 128 -84.74 27.43 23.07
CA LEU A 128 -85.65 28.57 22.85
C LEU A 128 -86.95 28.24 22.10
N MET A 129 -87.36 26.97 22.03
CA MET A 129 -88.61 26.59 21.35
C MET A 129 -89.87 26.69 22.22
N THR A 130 -90.97 27.04 21.56
CA THR A 130 -92.29 27.30 22.18
C THR A 130 -93.04 25.99 22.44
N ARG A 131 -93.88 25.96 23.47
CA ARG A 131 -94.52 24.75 24.07
C ARG A 131 -95.25 23.79 23.12
N SER A 132 -95.61 24.16 21.88
CA SER A 132 -96.24 23.24 20.92
C SER A 132 -95.24 22.46 20.04
N GLU A 133 -94.00 22.94 19.91
CA GLU A 133 -92.92 22.19 19.25
C GLU A 133 -92.29 21.19 20.22
N GLN A 134 -92.36 21.45 21.52
CA GLN A 134 -91.87 20.58 22.59
C GLN A 134 -92.55 19.21 22.64
N GLU A 135 -93.85 19.10 22.34
CA GLU A 135 -94.55 17.81 22.34
C GLU A 135 -94.22 16.96 21.10
N GLN A 136 -94.00 17.60 19.94
CA GLN A 136 -93.61 16.90 18.71
C GLN A 136 -92.13 16.48 18.74
N LEU A 137 -91.26 17.32 19.32
CA LEU A 137 -89.87 16.97 19.63
C LEU A 137 -89.76 15.94 20.75
N GLU A 138 -90.69 15.83 21.68
CA GLU A 138 -90.63 14.81 22.73
C GLU A 138 -90.92 13.41 22.16
N GLU A 139 -91.84 13.29 21.19
CA GLU A 139 -92.04 12.04 20.43
C GLU A 139 -90.85 11.72 19.50
N GLU A 140 -90.33 12.71 18.75
CA GLU A 140 -89.14 12.51 17.90
C GLU A 140 -87.87 12.24 18.73
N ILE A 141 -87.65 12.92 19.86
CA ILE A 141 -86.53 12.65 20.78
C ILE A 141 -86.68 11.26 21.38
N LYS A 142 -87.90 10.76 21.61
CA LYS A 142 -88.11 9.41 22.13
C LYS A 142 -87.80 8.34 21.08
N ASP A 143 -88.20 8.53 19.82
CA ASP A 143 -87.83 7.63 18.72
C ASP A 143 -86.33 7.73 18.37
N VAL A 144 -85.79 8.94 18.25
CA VAL A 144 -84.35 9.21 18.05
C VAL A 144 -83.52 8.69 19.21
N ARG A 145 -83.98 8.76 20.47
CA ARG A 145 -83.29 8.17 21.64
C ARG A 145 -83.31 6.65 21.58
N ASN A 146 -84.36 6.04 21.07
CA ASN A 146 -84.46 4.60 20.90
C ASN A 146 -83.61 4.10 19.71
N GLN A 147 -83.53 4.88 18.64
CA GLN A 147 -82.61 4.64 17.53
C GLN A 147 -81.15 4.88 17.94
N ASN A 148 -80.85 5.94 18.69
CA ASN A 148 -79.51 6.21 19.23
C ASN A 148 -79.08 5.16 20.27
N SER A 149 -79.97 4.62 21.09
CA SER A 149 -79.59 3.54 22.03
C SER A 149 -79.22 2.27 21.27
N LYS A 150 -79.98 1.91 20.22
CA LYS A 150 -79.66 0.80 19.32
C LYS A 150 -78.39 1.05 18.49
N LEU A 151 -78.18 2.27 18.00
CA LEU A 151 -76.95 2.66 17.28
C LEU A 151 -75.75 2.69 18.22
N LYS A 152 -75.89 3.18 19.45
CA LYS A 152 -74.82 3.20 20.45
C LYS A 152 -74.42 1.81 20.91
N ILE A 153 -75.39 0.88 21.04
CA ILE A 153 -75.09 -0.53 21.29
C ILE A 153 -74.38 -1.15 20.08
N ARG A 154 -74.85 -0.90 18.85
CA ARG A 154 -74.26 -1.45 17.62
C ARG A 154 -72.89 -0.86 17.29
N VAL A 155 -72.68 0.43 17.55
CA VAL A 155 -71.39 1.14 17.39
C VAL A 155 -70.45 0.76 18.52
N ASN A 156 -70.90 0.57 19.76
CA ASN A 156 -70.02 0.06 20.81
C ASN A 156 -69.61 -1.39 20.55
N GLN A 157 -70.52 -2.26 20.10
CA GLN A 157 -70.16 -3.63 19.69
C GLN A 157 -69.21 -3.62 18.49
N SER A 158 -69.55 -2.89 17.42
CA SER A 158 -68.71 -2.81 16.23
C SER A 158 -67.39 -2.09 16.47
N SER A 159 -67.33 -1.10 17.36
CA SER A 159 -66.11 -0.38 17.72
C SER A 159 -65.23 -1.20 18.63
N VAL A 160 -65.80 -1.96 19.58
CA VAL A 160 -65.01 -2.87 20.42
C VAL A 160 -64.46 -4.01 19.56
N GLU A 161 -65.28 -4.62 18.69
CA GLU A 161 -64.81 -5.67 17.77
C GLU A 161 -63.82 -5.13 16.73
N ALA A 162 -64.00 -3.91 16.21
CA ALA A 162 -63.05 -3.30 15.27
C ALA A 162 -61.74 -2.87 15.94
N VAL A 163 -61.79 -2.37 17.18
CA VAL A 163 -60.58 -2.04 17.96
C VAL A 163 -59.84 -3.30 18.37
N GLU A 164 -60.56 -4.36 18.74
CA GLU A 164 -59.97 -5.65 19.10
C GLU A 164 -59.34 -6.36 17.88
N GLN A 165 -59.99 -6.32 16.71
CA GLN A 165 -59.39 -6.80 15.46
C GLN A 165 -58.22 -5.93 14.98
N ALA A 166 -58.28 -4.61 15.17
CA ALA A 166 -57.17 -3.72 14.85
C ALA A 166 -55.98 -3.93 15.79
N GLN A 167 -56.23 -4.12 17.09
CA GLN A 167 -55.19 -4.46 18.08
C GLN A 167 -54.58 -5.84 17.79
N GLN A 168 -55.37 -6.87 17.49
CA GLN A 168 -54.84 -8.17 17.10
C GLN A 168 -53.98 -8.09 15.84
N LYS A 169 -54.42 -7.37 14.81
CA LYS A 169 -53.63 -7.17 13.57
C LYS A 169 -52.36 -6.36 13.84
N GLN A 170 -52.40 -5.38 14.73
CA GLN A 170 -51.24 -4.58 15.11
C GLN A 170 -50.25 -5.41 15.94
N GLU A 171 -50.74 -6.26 16.84
CA GLU A 171 -49.91 -7.14 17.68
C GLU A 171 -49.30 -8.30 16.87
N GLU A 172 -50.01 -8.84 15.87
CA GLU A 172 -49.45 -9.80 14.91
C GLU A 172 -48.41 -9.15 13.99
N ALA A 173 -48.68 -7.93 13.49
CA ALA A 173 -47.72 -7.18 12.69
C ALA A 173 -46.47 -6.80 13.50
N GLU A 174 -46.62 -6.44 14.78
CA GLU A 174 -45.49 -6.13 15.66
C GLU A 174 -44.68 -7.39 16.01
N LYS A 175 -45.34 -8.54 16.20
CA LYS A 175 -44.65 -9.84 16.39
C LYS A 175 -43.90 -10.28 15.13
N GLN A 176 -44.48 -10.09 13.95
CA GLN A 176 -43.80 -10.37 12.67
C GLN A 176 -42.63 -9.42 12.42
N ALA A 177 -42.79 -8.13 12.69
CA ALA A 177 -41.72 -7.14 12.57
C ALA A 177 -40.56 -7.45 13.53
N ARG A 178 -40.85 -7.80 14.79
CA ARG A 178 -39.82 -8.23 15.76
C ARG A 178 -39.14 -9.53 15.36
N GLN A 179 -39.85 -10.48 14.75
CA GLN A 179 -39.23 -11.70 14.22
C GLN A 179 -38.29 -11.40 13.04
N ALA A 180 -38.73 -10.55 12.10
CA ALA A 180 -37.92 -10.13 10.96
C ALA A 180 -36.66 -9.35 11.41
N GLU A 181 -36.80 -8.46 12.40
CA GLU A 181 -35.68 -7.72 12.97
C GLU A 181 -34.67 -8.65 13.67
N ASN A 182 -35.15 -9.60 14.48
CA ASN A 182 -34.28 -10.60 15.11
C ASN A 182 -33.58 -11.51 14.10
N GLN A 183 -34.23 -11.84 12.99
CA GLN A 183 -33.64 -12.62 11.91
C GLN A 183 -32.54 -11.82 11.20
N ALA A 184 -32.82 -10.56 10.85
CA ALA A 184 -31.86 -9.65 10.22
C ALA A 184 -30.67 -9.34 11.14
N GLU A 185 -30.88 -9.21 12.44
CA GLU A 185 -29.80 -8.99 13.41
C GLU A 185 -28.89 -10.22 13.53
N ARG A 186 -29.45 -11.44 13.48
CA ARG A 186 -28.65 -12.69 13.48
C ARG A 186 -27.82 -12.82 12.21
N GLU A 187 -28.40 -12.51 11.05
CA GLU A 187 -27.69 -12.53 9.76
C GLU A 187 -26.59 -11.47 9.73
N ARG A 188 -26.86 -10.25 10.22
CA ARG A 188 -25.82 -9.21 10.37
C ARG A 188 -24.70 -9.64 11.31
N LYS A 189 -25.01 -10.25 12.46
CA LYS A 189 -23.99 -10.75 13.39
C LYS A 189 -23.15 -11.87 12.78
N GLN A 190 -23.75 -12.76 11.99
CA GLN A 190 -23.01 -13.79 11.27
C GLN A 190 -22.09 -13.19 10.20
N ALA A 191 -22.61 -12.26 9.39
CA ALA A 191 -21.82 -11.55 8.39
C ALA A 191 -20.64 -10.78 9.01
N ASP A 192 -20.85 -10.08 10.13
CA ASP A 192 -19.79 -9.34 10.83
C ASP A 192 -18.70 -10.27 11.39
N VAL A 193 -19.08 -11.45 11.89
CA VAL A 193 -18.13 -12.46 12.38
C VAL A 193 -17.31 -13.03 11.22
N GLU A 194 -17.92 -13.28 10.07
CA GLU A 194 -17.23 -13.75 8.87
C GLU A 194 -16.27 -12.70 8.30
N ILE A 195 -16.71 -11.43 8.25
CA ILE A 195 -15.87 -10.30 7.84
C ILE A 195 -14.70 -10.13 8.83
N GLN A 196 -14.93 -10.22 10.13
CA GLN A 196 -13.86 -10.18 11.12
C GLN A 196 -12.90 -11.35 10.99
N ARG A 197 -13.39 -12.55 10.70
CA ARG A 197 -12.55 -13.75 10.52
C ARG A 197 -11.70 -13.60 9.27
N ALA A 198 -12.28 -13.14 8.15
CA ALA A 198 -11.57 -12.84 6.93
C ALA A 198 -10.50 -11.74 7.15
N ARG A 199 -10.83 -10.68 7.89
CA ARG A 199 -9.89 -9.61 8.22
C ARG A 199 -8.76 -10.06 9.13
N ARG A 200 -9.03 -10.91 10.12
CA ARG A 200 -7.99 -11.51 10.98
C ARG A 200 -7.06 -12.41 10.18
N LYS A 201 -7.61 -13.23 9.27
CA LYS A 201 -6.83 -14.10 8.40
C LYS A 201 -5.94 -13.31 7.42
N ALA A 202 -6.48 -12.26 6.81
CA ALA A 202 -5.70 -11.35 5.98
C ALA A 202 -4.60 -10.65 6.78
N LYS A 203 -4.88 -10.22 8.01
CA LYS A 203 -3.89 -9.58 8.88
C LYS A 203 -2.75 -10.54 9.26
N SER A 204 -3.06 -11.78 9.62
CA SER A 204 -2.03 -12.79 9.94
C SER A 204 -1.20 -13.18 8.72
N GLU A 205 -1.80 -13.28 7.53
CA GLU A 205 -1.04 -13.57 6.29
C GLU A 205 -0.10 -12.41 5.91
N VAL A 206 -0.52 -11.16 6.13
CA VAL A 206 0.35 -9.99 5.93
C VAL A 206 1.48 -9.94 6.95
N GLU A 207 1.22 -10.28 8.21
CA GLU A 207 2.25 -10.35 9.26
C GLU A 207 3.28 -11.45 8.96
N ASP A 208 2.85 -12.65 8.53
CA ASP A 208 3.75 -13.75 8.12
C ASP A 208 4.61 -13.38 6.91
N MET A 209 4.03 -12.73 5.89
CA MET A 209 4.78 -12.22 4.76
C MET A 209 5.82 -11.16 5.18
N ARG A 210 5.47 -10.32 6.16
CA ARG A 210 6.36 -9.27 6.67
C ARG A 210 7.54 -9.86 7.44
N GLU A 211 7.31 -10.85 8.29
CA GLU A 211 8.38 -11.54 9.02
C GLU A 211 9.33 -12.25 8.06
N ARG A 212 8.80 -12.91 7.03
CA ARG A 212 9.61 -13.54 6.00
C ARG A 212 10.42 -12.53 5.19
N GLN A 213 9.85 -11.38 4.86
CA GLN A 213 10.56 -10.28 4.21
C GLN A 213 11.67 -9.73 5.10
N PHE A 214 11.41 -9.50 6.39
CA PHE A 214 12.44 -9.10 7.35
C PHE A 214 13.59 -10.12 7.41
N PHE A 215 13.29 -11.42 7.43
CA PHE A 215 14.33 -12.45 7.45
C PHE A 215 15.23 -12.42 6.21
N TRP A 216 14.64 -12.24 5.02
CA TRP A 216 15.41 -12.11 3.77
C TRP A 216 16.21 -10.82 3.70
N ASP A 217 15.62 -9.69 4.11
CA ASP A 217 16.30 -8.40 4.14
C ASP A 217 17.50 -8.44 5.11
N TRP A 218 17.33 -9.03 6.30
CA TRP A 218 18.40 -9.24 7.26
C TRP A 218 19.45 -10.23 6.74
N GLY A 219 19.04 -11.32 6.10
CA GLY A 219 19.95 -12.28 5.47
C GLY A 219 20.82 -11.63 4.39
N TYR A 220 20.21 -10.83 3.52
CA TYR A 220 20.90 -10.06 2.50
C TYR A 220 21.87 -9.03 3.10
N LEU A 221 21.44 -8.31 4.13
CA LEU A 221 22.30 -7.38 4.86
C LEU A 221 23.51 -8.07 5.49
N CYS A 222 23.30 -9.24 6.10
CA CYS A 222 24.37 -10.05 6.68
C CYS A 222 25.37 -10.52 5.61
N VAL A 223 24.91 -10.95 4.44
CA VAL A 223 25.80 -11.36 3.32
C VAL A 223 26.66 -10.18 2.86
N ILE A 224 26.08 -9.00 2.66
CA ILE A 224 26.83 -7.78 2.31
C ILE A 224 27.85 -7.46 3.40
N PHE A 225 27.47 -7.55 4.67
CA PHE A 225 28.35 -7.25 5.79
C PHE A 225 29.55 -8.21 5.86
N PHE A 226 29.35 -9.51 5.65
CA PHE A 226 30.45 -10.47 5.58
C PHE A 226 31.34 -10.24 4.35
N SER A 227 30.77 -9.97 3.18
CA SER A 227 31.54 -9.62 1.98
C SER A 227 32.33 -8.33 2.16
N PHE A 228 31.79 -7.35 2.91
CA PHE A 228 32.49 -6.12 3.26
C PHE A 228 33.69 -6.38 4.17
N ILE A 229 33.57 -7.29 5.14
CA ILE A 229 34.69 -7.70 6.02
C ILE A 229 35.79 -8.41 5.21
N GLN A 230 35.42 -9.24 4.23
CA GLN A 230 36.36 -9.98 3.40
C GLN A 230 37.04 -9.12 2.31
N ASN A 231 36.41 -8.05 1.86
CA ASN A 231 36.94 -7.19 0.79
C ASN A 231 37.85 -6.08 1.34
N GLY A 232 39.14 -6.38 1.44
CA GLY A 232 40.15 -5.44 1.93
C GLY A 232 40.41 -4.24 0.99
N ALA A 233 40.11 -4.33 -0.30
CA ALA A 233 40.31 -3.23 -1.24
C ALA A 233 39.31 -2.09 -0.96
N PHE A 234 38.03 -2.43 -0.77
CA PHE A 234 36.99 -1.45 -0.45
C PHE A 234 37.19 -0.82 0.94
N GLN A 235 37.62 -1.61 1.94
CA GLN A 235 37.96 -1.08 3.27
C GLN A 235 39.11 -0.09 3.22
N ARG A 236 40.18 -0.37 2.47
CA ARG A 236 41.33 0.52 2.33
C ARG A 236 40.93 1.86 1.71
N ASP A 237 40.10 1.80 0.67
CA ASP A 237 39.58 2.97 -0.02
C ASP A 237 38.67 3.82 0.88
N LEU A 238 37.85 3.19 1.73
CA LEU A 238 37.05 3.84 2.77
C LEU A 238 37.91 4.49 3.86
N LEU A 239 38.91 3.77 4.35
CA LEU A 239 39.85 4.29 5.33
C LEU A 239 40.63 5.47 4.76
N GLN A 240 41.02 5.42 3.48
CA GLN A 240 41.70 6.53 2.82
C GLN A 240 40.79 7.76 2.72
N LEU A 241 39.50 7.59 2.40
CA LEU A 241 38.53 8.69 2.37
C LEU A 241 38.43 9.42 3.72
N ILE A 242 38.49 8.68 4.83
CA ILE A 242 38.41 9.22 6.20
C ILE A 242 39.77 9.80 6.64
N THR A 243 40.87 9.13 6.30
CA THR A 243 42.21 9.48 6.78
C THR A 243 42.76 10.73 6.11
N VAL A 244 42.48 10.96 4.82
CA VAL A 244 42.92 12.15 4.08
C VAL A 244 42.51 13.48 4.76
N PRO A 245 41.22 13.71 5.08
CA PRO A 245 40.81 14.94 5.77
C PRO A 245 41.37 15.03 7.19
N ILE A 246 41.51 13.91 7.91
CA ILE A 246 42.12 13.90 9.26
C ILE A 246 43.58 14.35 9.21
N ASN A 247 44.35 13.85 8.24
CA ASN A 247 45.75 14.25 8.07
C ASN A 247 45.89 15.72 7.68
N TRP A 248 45.00 16.23 6.83
CA TRP A 248 44.95 17.65 6.50
C TRP A 248 44.64 18.51 7.74
N CYS A 249 43.65 18.12 8.55
CA CYS A 249 43.34 18.80 9.81
C CYS A 249 44.54 18.78 10.77
N ARG A 250 45.25 17.65 10.88
CA ARG A 250 46.45 17.53 11.71
C ARG A 250 47.58 18.45 11.21
N GLY A 251 47.78 18.53 9.89
CA GLY A 251 48.74 19.45 9.27
C GLY A 251 48.37 20.92 9.47
N TYR A 252 47.07 21.25 9.37
CA TYR A 252 46.57 22.58 9.63
C TYR A 252 46.79 23.00 11.09
N VAL A 253 46.50 22.12 12.05
CA VAL A 253 46.75 22.38 13.48
C VAL A 253 48.24 22.59 13.75
N ALA A 254 49.10 21.75 13.19
CA ALA A 254 50.55 21.91 13.34
C ALA A 254 51.05 23.23 12.73
N TRP A 255 50.56 23.63 11.56
CA TRP A 255 50.87 24.92 10.95
C TRP A 255 50.35 26.10 11.79
N PHE A 256 49.15 25.96 12.37
CA PHE A 256 48.52 26.95 13.24
C PHE A 256 49.28 27.18 14.57
N GLU A 257 49.91 26.13 15.10
CA GLU A 257 50.82 26.19 16.26
C GLU A 257 52.19 26.78 15.87
N GLN A 258 52.73 26.42 14.70
CA GLN A 258 54.04 26.91 14.23
C GLN A 258 54.04 28.42 13.92
N LEU A 259 52.89 29.00 13.60
CA LEU A 259 52.71 30.43 13.30
C LEU A 259 53.26 31.38 14.38
N ASP A 260 53.31 30.97 15.65
CA ASP A 260 53.90 31.79 16.74
C ASP A 260 55.45 31.82 16.73
N TYR A 261 56.10 30.86 16.05
CA TYR A 261 57.55 30.67 16.09
C TYR A 261 58.28 31.22 14.86
N ILE A 262 57.54 31.61 13.83
CA ILE A 262 58.07 32.23 12.61
C ILE A 262 58.07 33.73 12.87
N GLY A 263 59.25 34.38 12.85
CA GLY A 263 59.50 35.74 13.36
C GLY A 263 58.80 36.91 12.63
N TYR A 264 57.48 36.81 12.42
CA TYR A 264 56.59 37.84 11.94
C TYR A 264 56.25 38.86 13.03
N SER A 265 55.78 40.04 12.64
CA SER A 265 55.28 41.03 13.60
C SER A 265 54.01 40.50 14.29
N ALA A 266 53.82 40.81 15.57
CA ALA A 266 52.68 40.30 16.35
C ALA A 266 51.30 40.60 15.72
N GLY A 267 51.19 41.66 14.91
CA GLY A 267 49.97 42.00 14.17
C GLY A 267 49.71 41.13 12.94
N GLU A 268 50.76 40.71 12.22
CA GLU A 268 50.63 39.82 11.04
C GLU A 268 50.19 38.42 11.44
N VAL A 269 50.74 37.87 12.53
CA VAL A 269 50.37 36.54 13.04
C VAL A 269 48.90 36.49 13.48
N ILE A 270 48.41 37.54 14.14
CA ILE A 270 47.00 37.64 14.57
C ILE A 270 46.07 37.75 13.36
N PHE A 271 46.45 38.54 12.34
CA PHE A 271 45.65 38.67 11.12
C PHE A 271 45.57 37.35 10.34
N GLU A 272 46.69 36.65 10.13
CA GLU A 272 46.71 35.36 9.44
C GLU A 272 45.87 34.29 10.16
N ARG A 273 45.89 34.27 11.50
CA ARG A 273 45.04 33.39 12.32
C ARG A 273 43.55 33.66 12.12
N ILE A 274 43.13 34.92 12.22
CA ILE A 274 41.72 35.30 12.06
C ILE A 274 41.27 34.99 10.63
N PHE A 275 42.11 35.30 9.64
CA PHE A 275 41.79 35.08 8.24
C PHE A 275 41.70 33.58 7.90
N SER A 276 42.67 32.75 8.30
CA SER A 276 42.64 31.31 8.02
C SER A 276 41.47 30.62 8.72
N SER A 277 41.21 30.96 9.98
CA SER A 277 40.06 30.43 10.73
C SER A 277 38.73 30.85 10.10
N ALA A 278 38.61 32.11 9.64
CA ALA A 278 37.41 32.59 8.96
C ALA A 278 37.16 31.85 7.63
N VAL A 279 38.21 31.61 6.84
CA VAL A 279 38.12 30.88 5.56
C VAL A 279 37.70 29.42 5.78
N ILE A 280 38.25 28.75 6.80
CA ILE A 280 37.83 27.37 7.13
C ILE A 280 36.39 27.32 7.64
N MET A 281 35.99 28.26 8.51
CA MET A 281 34.61 28.35 8.99
C MET A 281 33.63 28.58 7.84
N ALA A 282 33.96 29.48 6.91
CA ALA A 282 33.16 29.70 5.71
C ALA A 282 33.09 28.44 4.84
N GLY A 283 34.19 27.70 4.71
CA GLY A 283 34.24 26.41 4.01
C GLY A 283 33.33 25.35 4.66
N ILE A 284 33.37 25.20 5.98
CA ILE A 284 32.53 24.24 6.72
C ILE A 284 31.05 24.60 6.55
N VAL A 285 30.68 25.88 6.75
CA VAL A 285 29.31 26.35 6.57
C VAL A 285 28.86 26.14 5.12
N GLY A 286 29.72 26.44 4.14
CA GLY A 286 29.46 26.18 2.72
C GLY A 286 29.21 24.70 2.43
N CYS A 287 30.04 23.79 2.95
CA CYS A 287 29.85 22.34 2.82
C CYS A 287 28.53 21.89 3.44
N VAL A 288 28.16 22.38 4.63
CA VAL A 288 26.89 22.05 5.27
C VAL A 288 25.71 22.52 4.42
N LEU A 289 25.77 23.73 3.87
CA LEU A 289 24.71 24.26 3.00
C LEU A 289 24.61 23.48 1.68
N LEU A 290 25.74 23.07 1.09
CA LEU A 290 25.75 22.22 -0.10
C LEU A 290 25.18 20.83 0.17
N VAL A 291 25.54 20.22 1.30
CA VAL A 291 25.00 18.92 1.73
C VAL A 291 23.49 19.05 1.99
N TRP A 292 23.05 20.11 2.66
CA TRP A 292 21.63 20.37 2.90
C TRP A 292 20.85 20.55 1.59
N GLY A 293 21.34 21.41 0.68
CA GLY A 293 20.73 21.61 -0.64
C GLY A 293 20.72 20.34 -1.49
N GLY A 294 21.79 19.55 -1.38
CA GLY A 294 21.89 18.21 -1.96
C GLY A 294 20.80 17.30 -1.40
N ILE A 295 20.68 17.16 -0.08
CA ILE A 295 19.67 16.33 0.60
C ILE A 295 18.25 16.74 0.21
N GLU A 296 17.96 18.04 0.12
CA GLU A 296 16.63 18.54 -0.24
C GLU A 296 16.24 18.17 -1.69
N GLN A 297 17.20 18.25 -2.62
CA GLN A 297 17.01 17.78 -4.00
C GLN A 297 16.96 16.25 -4.09
N TYR A 298 17.84 15.56 -3.36
CA TYR A 298 17.89 14.10 -3.30
C TYR A 298 16.58 13.54 -2.75
N ARG A 299 15.98 14.16 -1.72
CA ARG A 299 14.69 13.77 -1.14
C ARG A 299 13.54 13.79 -2.15
N LYS A 300 13.58 14.68 -3.15
CA LYS A 300 12.58 14.74 -4.24
C LYS A 300 12.78 13.65 -5.30
N ILE A 301 14.00 13.14 -5.46
CA ILE A 301 14.39 12.13 -6.47
C ILE A 301 14.47 10.70 -5.87
N TRP A 302 14.48 10.59 -4.53
CA TRP A 302 14.63 9.37 -3.72
C TRP A 302 13.43 8.41 -3.80
N ASP A 303 13.17 7.93 -5.01
CA ASP A 303 12.18 6.91 -5.31
C ASP A 303 12.69 5.51 -4.93
N GLU A 304 11.79 4.54 -4.75
CA GLU A 304 12.13 3.15 -4.39
C GLU A 304 13.14 2.52 -5.37
N ILE A 305 13.06 2.90 -6.65
CA ILE A 305 13.98 2.49 -7.70
C ILE A 305 15.42 2.95 -7.42
N TYR A 306 15.61 4.19 -6.95
CA TYR A 306 16.96 4.69 -6.64
C TYR A 306 17.56 3.97 -5.45
N LYS A 307 16.76 3.65 -4.42
CA LYS A 307 17.21 2.84 -3.28
C LYS A 307 17.67 1.46 -3.75
N MET A 308 16.93 0.82 -4.65
CA MET A 308 17.32 -0.47 -5.20
C MET A 308 18.63 -0.38 -6.00
N VAL A 309 18.79 0.63 -6.86
CA VAL A 309 20.02 0.83 -7.64
C VAL A 309 21.22 1.10 -6.74
N LEU A 310 21.06 1.92 -5.70
CA LEU A 310 22.10 2.25 -4.75
C LEU A 310 22.55 1.00 -3.98
N ILE A 311 21.60 0.25 -3.43
CA ILE A 311 21.88 -1.02 -2.73
C ILE A 311 22.55 -2.02 -3.66
N ALA A 312 22.02 -2.20 -4.89
CA ALA A 312 22.60 -3.11 -5.87
C ALA A 312 24.04 -2.73 -6.25
N SER A 313 24.31 -1.43 -6.46
CA SER A 313 25.65 -0.94 -6.81
C SER A 313 26.68 -1.16 -5.69
N ILE A 314 26.27 -0.92 -4.43
CA ILE A 314 27.12 -1.16 -3.26
C ILE A 314 27.38 -2.67 -3.12
N SER A 315 26.35 -3.49 -3.20
CA SER A 315 26.49 -4.95 -3.13
C SER A 315 27.41 -5.49 -4.22
N PHE A 316 27.29 -5.00 -5.46
CA PHE A 316 28.15 -5.40 -6.57
C PHE A 316 29.62 -5.06 -6.31
N ILE A 317 29.90 -3.84 -5.82
CA ILE A 317 31.26 -3.40 -5.50
C ILE A 317 31.82 -4.13 -4.27
N VAL A 318 30.98 -4.42 -3.28
CA VAL A 318 31.39 -5.15 -2.08
C VAL A 318 31.76 -6.60 -2.42
N VAL A 319 31.01 -7.25 -3.32
CA VAL A 319 31.26 -8.65 -3.71
C VAL A 319 32.39 -8.76 -4.75
N LEU A 320 32.42 -7.91 -5.78
CA LEU A 320 33.38 -7.98 -6.89
C LEU A 320 34.52 -6.96 -6.80
N GLY A 321 34.59 -6.13 -5.75
CA GLY A 321 35.52 -5.00 -5.69
C GLY A 321 37.00 -5.39 -5.78
N ASN A 322 37.39 -6.55 -5.24
CA ASN A 322 38.75 -7.06 -5.39
C ASN A 322 39.10 -7.36 -6.86
N LEU A 323 38.16 -7.94 -7.61
CA LEU A 323 38.32 -8.21 -9.04
C LEU A 323 38.35 -6.91 -9.83
N ILE A 324 37.43 -5.98 -9.54
CA ILE A 324 37.35 -4.68 -10.22
C ILE A 324 38.65 -3.89 -10.02
N ARG A 325 39.28 -3.97 -8.84
CA ARG A 325 40.54 -3.29 -8.54
C ARG A 325 41.72 -3.82 -9.36
N GLU A 326 41.67 -5.07 -9.80
CA GLU A 326 42.68 -5.66 -10.68
C GLU A 326 42.60 -5.06 -12.10
N TYR A 327 41.40 -4.70 -12.55
CA TYR A 327 41.17 -4.10 -13.87
C TYR A 327 41.13 -2.57 -13.86
N LEU A 328 40.76 -1.93 -12.74
CA LEU A 328 40.59 -0.48 -12.61
C LEU A 328 41.36 0.04 -11.38
N PRO A 329 42.35 0.93 -11.56
CA PRO A 329 43.16 1.47 -10.46
C PRO A 329 42.46 2.60 -9.67
N PHE A 330 41.19 2.88 -9.95
CA PHE A 330 40.44 3.96 -9.30
C PHE A 330 39.87 3.53 -7.95
N ASN A 331 39.55 4.51 -7.10
CA ASN A 331 38.88 4.27 -5.81
C ASN A 331 37.47 3.72 -6.07
N LEU A 332 37.15 2.57 -5.46
CA LEU A 332 35.89 1.87 -5.64
C LEU A 332 34.67 2.72 -5.19
N LEU A 333 34.85 3.61 -4.20
CA LEU A 333 33.81 4.57 -3.80
C LEU A 333 33.47 5.57 -4.92
N PHE A 334 34.47 6.00 -5.68
CA PHE A 334 34.25 6.90 -6.80
C PHE A 334 33.45 6.20 -7.92
N VAL A 335 33.72 4.92 -8.14
CA VAL A 335 32.96 4.10 -9.11
C VAL A 335 31.49 3.98 -8.69
N ILE A 336 31.21 3.72 -7.41
CA ILE A 336 29.83 3.72 -6.88
C ILE A 336 29.16 5.07 -7.18
N LEU A 337 29.84 6.17 -6.90
CA LEU A 337 29.29 7.51 -7.09
C LEU A 337 28.97 7.79 -8.56
N VAL A 338 29.87 7.44 -9.48
CA VAL A 338 29.67 7.62 -10.93
C VAL A 338 28.50 6.79 -11.43
N ILE A 339 28.37 5.52 -11.01
CA ILE A 339 27.25 4.65 -11.39
C ILE A 339 25.92 5.25 -10.91
N ASN A 340 25.86 5.70 -9.66
CA ASN A 340 24.64 6.25 -9.07
C ASN A 340 24.25 7.60 -9.70
N VAL A 341 25.22 8.50 -9.92
CA VAL A 341 24.97 9.78 -10.61
C VAL A 341 24.55 9.53 -12.06
N GLY A 342 25.20 8.59 -12.76
CA GLY A 342 24.84 8.19 -14.12
C GLY A 342 23.41 7.66 -14.21
N ALA A 343 22.99 6.80 -13.28
CA ALA A 343 21.63 6.28 -13.24
C ALA A 343 20.58 7.40 -13.04
N VAL A 344 20.87 8.36 -12.15
CA VAL A 344 20.00 9.53 -11.93
C VAL A 344 19.91 10.40 -13.19
N LEU A 345 21.04 10.68 -13.85
CA LEU A 345 21.08 11.48 -15.07
C LEU A 345 20.32 10.81 -16.22
N ILE A 346 20.48 9.49 -16.40
CA ILE A 346 19.73 8.71 -17.39
C ILE A 346 18.23 8.79 -17.11
N ARG A 347 17.82 8.70 -15.84
CA ARG A 347 16.41 8.83 -15.46
C ARG A 347 15.86 10.21 -15.76
N ILE A 348 16.57 11.28 -15.39
CA ILE A 348 16.16 12.66 -15.70
C ILE A 348 16.04 12.84 -17.21
N TYR A 349 16.99 12.32 -17.98
CA TYR A 349 16.97 12.36 -19.44
C TYR A 349 15.77 11.60 -20.04
N LEU A 350 15.46 10.39 -19.56
CA LEU A 350 14.31 9.61 -20.01
C LEU A 350 12.97 10.26 -19.62
N ASN A 351 12.89 10.81 -18.41
CA ASN A 351 11.68 11.48 -17.93
C ASN A 351 11.40 12.76 -18.72
N ASN A 352 12.43 13.56 -19.02
CA ASN A 352 12.30 14.74 -19.89
C ASN A 352 11.89 14.39 -21.33
N LYS A 353 12.28 13.22 -21.85
CA LYS A 353 11.83 12.75 -23.17
C LYS A 353 10.35 12.33 -23.19
N ASN A 354 9.83 11.78 -22.10
CA ASN A 354 8.43 11.34 -22.00
C ASN A 354 7.42 12.48 -21.78
N VAL A 355 7.88 13.71 -21.47
CA VAL A 355 7.02 14.90 -21.32
C VAL A 355 6.85 15.65 -22.66
N GLY A 356 7.51 15.20 -23.72
CA GLY A 356 7.48 15.81 -25.06
C GLY A 356 6.50 15.21 -26.08
N TYR A 357 5.56 14.37 -25.65
CA TYR A 357 4.52 13.78 -26.52
C TYR A 357 3.12 13.99 -25.97
#